data_AF-A0A650M5V4-F1
#
_entry.id   AF-A0A650M5V4-F1
#
_cell.length_a   1.000
_cell.length_b   1.000
_cell.length_c   1.000
_cell.angle_alpha   90.00
_cell.angle_beta   90.00
_cell.angle_gamma   90.00
#
_symmetry.space_group_name_H-M   'P 1'
#
loop_
_entity.id
_entity.type
_entity.pdbx_description
1 polymer ?
#
loop_
_entity_poly.entity_id
_entity_poly.type
_entity_poly.pdbx_seq_one_letter_code
_entity_poly.pdbx_strand_id
1 'polypeptide(L)'
;MPETLKFATIYHARASSAMTPYSALASGRLAKHPDEESKRLSEDIYAKGKYDITHDEDLAIIHRVEELAEKKGVSMTEISLAWLLTKVTSPIIGATKPHHIDGAVKAVAVKLTDEEIIYLEELYKPHRLVGVMAENK
;
A
#
# COMPACT_ATOMS: atom_id res chain seq x y z
N MET A 1 -12.14 3.02 28.56
CA MET A 1 -10.87 2.45 29.07
C MET A 1 -10.58 1.15 28.33
N PRO A 2 -9.47 1.02 27.60
CA PRO A 2 -8.78 2.05 26.81
C PRO A 2 -8.70 1.70 25.30
N GLU A 3 -8.81 2.75 24.49
CA GLU A 3 -8.68 2.80 23.04
C GLU A 3 -7.20 2.76 22.61
N THR A 4 -6.56 1.61 22.65
CA THR A 4 -5.17 1.46 22.18
C THR A 4 -5.10 0.48 21.02
N LEU A 5 -5.31 0.95 19.79
CA LEU A 5 -4.67 0.46 18.56
C LEU A 5 -5.10 1.30 17.33
N LYS A 6 -4.75 2.59 17.30
CA LYS A 6 -4.77 3.42 16.08
C LYS A 6 -3.51 4.30 15.98
N PHE A 7 -2.36 3.76 16.42
CA PHE A 7 -1.18 4.58 16.73
C PHE A 7 -0.29 4.96 15.55
N ALA A 8 -0.44 4.40 14.35
CA ALA A 8 0.43 4.78 13.23
C ALA A 8 -0.19 5.83 12.29
N THR A 9 -1.52 5.86 12.13
CA THR A 9 -2.15 6.69 11.07
C THR A 9 -2.85 7.95 11.60
N ILE A 10 -3.19 8.05 12.89
CA ILE A 10 -4.03 9.16 13.41
C ILE A 10 -3.29 10.19 14.29
N TYR A 11 -2.08 9.91 14.79
CA TYR A 11 -1.41 10.85 15.72
C TYR A 11 -0.92 12.16 15.08
N HIS A 12 -0.92 12.27 13.75
CA HIS A 12 -0.26 13.39 13.05
C HIS A 12 -1.23 14.47 12.56
N ALA A 13 -2.55 14.26 12.57
CA ALA A 13 -3.49 15.32 12.17
C ALA A 13 -3.50 16.53 13.13
N ARG A 14 -2.85 16.43 14.29
CA ARG A 14 -2.71 17.51 15.29
C ARG A 14 -1.32 18.13 15.39
N ALA A 15 -0.30 17.52 14.78
CA ALA A 15 1.06 18.06 14.77
C ALA A 15 1.44 18.39 13.32
N SER A 16 2.00 19.55 13.05
CA SER A 16 2.39 20.01 11.70
C SER A 16 3.59 19.23 11.10
N SER A 17 3.62 17.91 11.26
CA SER A 17 4.71 17.02 10.91
C SER A 17 4.39 16.29 9.59
N ALA A 18 5.35 16.31 8.67
CA ALA A 18 5.25 15.58 7.40
C ALA A 18 5.19 14.06 7.63
N MET A 19 4.38 13.37 6.84
CA MET A 19 4.23 11.91 6.91
C MET A 19 4.94 11.26 5.72
N THR A 20 5.93 10.40 6.02
CA THR A 20 6.73 9.70 5.01
C THR A 20 6.75 8.19 5.23
N PRO A 21 5.67 7.46 4.89
CA PRO A 21 5.55 6.04 5.21
C PRO A 21 6.54 5.18 4.41
N TYR A 22 7.05 4.13 5.05
CA TYR A 22 7.73 3.02 4.39
C TYR A 22 6.71 1.92 4.03
N SER A 23 7.13 0.97 3.19
CA SER A 23 6.27 -0.14 2.71
C SER A 23 5.08 0.31 1.84
N ALA A 24 5.25 1.40 1.07
CA ALA A 24 4.20 1.98 0.21
C ALA A 24 3.49 0.99 -0.74
N LEU A 25 4.17 -0.08 -1.15
CA LEU A 25 3.64 -1.07 -2.10
C LEU A 25 3.49 -2.48 -1.49
N ALA A 26 3.48 -2.61 -0.17
CA ALA A 26 3.33 -3.90 0.54
C ALA A 26 4.31 -4.99 0.03
N SER A 27 5.59 -4.63 -0.06
CA SER A 27 6.65 -5.48 -0.64
C SER A 27 6.42 -5.92 -2.09
N GLY A 28 5.64 -5.14 -2.85
CA GLY A 28 5.38 -5.36 -4.28
C GLY A 28 4.00 -5.96 -4.59
N ARG A 29 3.20 -6.32 -3.58
CA ARG A 29 1.84 -6.89 -3.77
C ARG A 29 0.88 -5.92 -4.47
N LEU A 30 1.04 -4.61 -4.22
CA LEU A 30 0.23 -3.55 -4.85
C LEU A 30 0.77 -3.08 -6.22
N ALA A 31 1.86 -3.68 -6.69
CA ALA A 31 2.56 -3.27 -7.91
C ALA A 31 2.47 -4.32 -9.02
N LYS A 32 1.73 -5.40 -8.80
CA LYS A 32 1.74 -6.64 -9.59
C LYS A 32 0.33 -7.17 -9.74
N HIS A 33 0.08 -7.79 -10.88
CA HIS A 33 -1.16 -8.55 -11.06
C HIS A 33 -1.18 -9.74 -10.09
N PRO A 34 -2.36 -10.17 -9.60
CA PRO A 34 -2.50 -11.26 -8.65
C PRO A 34 -1.77 -12.55 -9.04
N ASP A 35 -1.73 -12.87 -10.34
CA ASP A 35 -1.09 -14.07 -10.87
C ASP A 35 0.42 -13.89 -11.16
N GLU A 36 0.98 -12.70 -10.88
CA GLU A 36 2.36 -12.37 -11.25
C GLU A 36 3.36 -12.69 -10.12
N GLU A 37 4.19 -13.70 -10.36
CA GLU A 37 5.25 -14.09 -9.44
C GLU A 37 6.48 -13.17 -9.49
N SER A 38 7.28 -13.22 -8.42
CA SER A 38 8.63 -12.65 -8.44
C SER A 38 9.54 -13.32 -7.43
N LYS A 39 10.86 -13.23 -7.68
CA LYS A 39 11.88 -13.69 -6.73
C LYS A 39 11.66 -13.14 -5.32
N ARG A 40 11.28 -11.86 -5.19
CA ARG A 40 11.02 -11.26 -3.87
C ARG A 40 9.75 -11.83 -3.24
N LEU A 41 8.67 -11.98 -4.01
CA LEU A 41 7.42 -12.56 -3.50
C LEU A 41 7.64 -13.99 -3.00
N SER A 42 8.48 -14.78 -3.69
CA SER A 42 8.77 -16.16 -3.30
C SER A 42 9.75 -16.28 -2.12
N GLU A 43 10.80 -15.45 -2.05
CA GLU A 43 11.91 -15.60 -1.09
C GLU A 43 11.82 -14.72 0.17
N ASP A 44 11.07 -13.61 0.16
CA ASP A 44 11.02 -12.64 1.28
C ASP A 44 10.13 -13.16 2.43
N ILE A 45 10.69 -14.03 3.28
CA ILE A 45 9.99 -14.65 4.42
C ILE A 45 9.40 -13.63 5.40
N TYR A 46 10.04 -12.46 5.52
CA TYR A 46 9.60 -11.42 6.44
C TYR A 46 8.38 -10.67 5.88
N ALA A 47 8.36 -10.39 4.58
CA ALA A 47 7.17 -9.87 3.91
C ALA A 47 6.02 -10.89 3.97
N LYS A 48 6.30 -12.18 3.75
CA LYS A 48 5.30 -13.25 3.90
C LYS A 48 4.67 -13.26 5.29
N GLY A 49 5.49 -13.28 6.34
CA GLY A 49 5.00 -13.22 7.72
C GLY A 49 4.19 -11.95 8.07
N LYS A 50 4.34 -10.87 7.30
CA LYS A 50 3.58 -9.62 7.49
C LYS A 50 2.24 -9.60 6.77
N TYR A 51 2.17 -10.14 5.55
CA TYR A 51 1.07 -9.89 4.62
C TYR A 51 0.27 -11.16 4.28
N ASP A 52 0.82 -12.36 4.46
CA ASP A 52 0.15 -13.58 3.96
C ASP A 52 -1.04 -14.00 4.84
N ILE A 53 -1.06 -13.63 6.12
CA ILE A 53 -2.18 -13.95 7.03
C ILE A 53 -3.49 -13.28 6.57
N THR A 54 -3.39 -12.13 5.93
CA THR A 54 -4.52 -11.32 5.45
C THR A 54 -4.65 -11.34 3.94
N HIS A 55 -3.94 -12.26 3.27
CA HIS A 55 -3.88 -12.35 1.82
C HIS A 55 -5.25 -12.30 1.16
N ASP A 56 -6.20 -13.13 1.60
CA ASP A 56 -7.54 -13.20 0.99
C ASP A 56 -8.32 -11.88 1.14
N GLU A 57 -8.12 -11.16 2.24
CA GLU A 57 -8.76 -9.86 2.49
C GLU A 57 -8.11 -8.77 1.62
N ASP A 58 -6.78 -8.79 1.50
CA ASP A 58 -6.01 -7.85 0.71
C ASP A 58 -6.16 -8.09 -0.80
N LEU A 59 -6.40 -9.33 -1.23
CA LEU A 59 -6.56 -9.72 -2.63
C LEU A 59 -7.73 -8.97 -3.29
N ALA A 60 -8.83 -8.78 -2.56
CA ALA A 60 -9.96 -8.01 -3.07
C ALA A 60 -9.59 -6.53 -3.34
N ILE A 61 -8.71 -5.94 -2.51
CA ILE A 61 -8.20 -4.57 -2.72
C ILE A 61 -7.23 -4.55 -3.90
N ILE A 62 -6.37 -5.56 -4.03
CA ILE A 62 -5.43 -5.69 -5.16
C ILE A 62 -6.20 -5.76 -6.49
N HIS A 63 -7.30 -6.50 -6.57
CA HIS A 63 -8.16 -6.51 -7.76
C HIS A 63 -8.79 -5.14 -8.06
N ARG A 64 -9.17 -4.35 -7.05
CA ARG A 64 -9.66 -2.98 -7.29
C ARG A 64 -8.56 -2.06 -7.86
N VAL A 65 -7.32 -2.23 -7.40
CA VAL A 65 -6.16 -1.52 -7.95
C VAL A 65 -5.92 -1.92 -9.40
N GLU A 66 -5.98 -3.22 -9.70
CA GLU A 66 -5.87 -3.78 -11.06
C GLU A 66 -6.94 -3.20 -11.99
N GLU A 67 -8.21 -3.24 -11.58
CA GLU A 67 -9.33 -2.72 -12.37
C GLU A 67 -9.16 -1.22 -12.70
N LEU A 68 -8.77 -0.40 -11.71
CA LEU A 68 -8.54 1.02 -11.96
C LEU A 68 -7.30 1.28 -12.82
N ALA A 69 -6.27 0.45 -12.68
CA ALA A 69 -5.06 0.54 -13.50
C ALA A 69 -5.41 0.29 -14.98
N GLU A 70 -6.18 -0.78 -15.25
CA GLU A 70 -6.68 -1.10 -16.58
C GLU A 70 -7.58 0.01 -17.14
N LYS A 71 -8.57 0.46 -16.35
CA LYS A 71 -9.53 1.51 -16.76
C LYS A 71 -8.85 2.83 -17.13
N LYS A 72 -7.76 3.19 -16.44
CA LYS A 72 -7.00 4.42 -16.70
C LYS A 72 -5.83 4.23 -17.66
N GLY A 73 -5.52 2.99 -18.06
CA GLY A 73 -4.38 2.69 -18.93
C GLY A 73 -3.03 3.01 -18.27
N VAL A 74 -2.92 2.82 -16.96
CA VAL A 74 -1.69 3.03 -16.16
C VAL A 74 -1.35 1.76 -15.38
N SER A 75 -0.18 1.71 -14.75
CA SER A 75 0.24 0.58 -13.93
C SER A 75 -0.42 0.58 -12.55
N MET A 76 -0.50 -0.61 -11.93
CA MET A 76 -0.93 -0.76 -10.53
C MET A 76 -0.03 0.01 -9.55
N THR A 77 1.26 0.17 -9.87
CA THR A 77 2.18 1.03 -9.11
C THR A 77 1.72 2.48 -9.13
N GLU A 78 1.32 2.98 -10.30
CA GLU A 78 0.84 4.35 -10.45
C GLU A 78 -0.47 4.58 -9.68
N ILE A 79 -1.44 3.67 -9.76
CA ILE A 79 -2.69 3.75 -8.97
C ILE A 79 -2.42 3.75 -7.47
N SER A 80 -1.63 2.78 -7.00
CA SER A 80 -1.36 2.59 -5.56
C SER A 80 -0.63 3.78 -4.96
N LEU A 81 0.38 4.31 -5.66
CA LEU A 81 1.11 5.48 -5.20
C LEU A 81 0.31 6.77 -5.34
N ALA A 82 -0.52 6.91 -6.38
CA ALA A 82 -1.42 8.07 -6.51
C ALA A 82 -2.43 8.12 -5.37
N TRP A 83 -3.00 6.97 -4.98
CA TRP A 83 -3.84 6.88 -3.78
C TRP A 83 -3.06 7.28 -2.53
N LEU A 84 -1.87 6.70 -2.31
CA LEU A 84 -1.10 6.98 -1.10
C LEU A 84 -0.69 8.45 -1.00
N LEU A 85 -0.34 9.10 -2.11
CA LEU A 85 -0.03 10.52 -2.19
C LEU A 85 -1.21 11.43 -1.80
N THR A 86 -2.45 10.94 -1.80
CA THR A 86 -3.60 11.69 -1.27
C THR A 86 -3.68 11.66 0.27
N LYS A 87 -2.93 10.77 0.93
CA LYS A 87 -2.99 10.52 2.37
C LYS A 87 -1.74 10.96 3.12
N VAL A 88 -0.60 11.08 2.44
CA VAL A 88 0.71 11.38 3.06
C VAL A 88 1.49 12.43 2.29
N THR A 89 2.53 12.99 2.92
CA THR A 89 3.38 14.01 2.31
C THR A 89 4.30 13.43 1.24
N SER A 90 4.97 12.30 1.53
CA SER A 90 5.88 11.67 0.56
C SER A 90 6.13 10.20 0.92
N PRO A 91 5.67 9.22 0.14
CA PRO A 91 5.96 7.81 0.40
C PRO A 91 7.39 7.43 0.05
N ILE A 92 8.00 6.53 0.83
CA ILE A 92 9.29 5.93 0.52
C ILE A 92 9.06 4.70 -0.37
N ILE A 93 9.63 4.73 -1.58
CA ILE A 93 9.56 3.62 -2.53
C ILE A 93 10.88 2.84 -2.59
N GLY A 94 10.78 1.51 -2.65
CA GLY A 94 11.92 0.65 -2.92
C GLY A 94 12.02 0.34 -4.41
N ALA A 95 13.15 0.68 -5.04
CA ALA A 95 13.41 0.40 -6.46
C ALA A 95 14.61 -0.54 -6.61
N THR A 96 14.40 -1.70 -7.23
CA THR A 96 15.47 -2.64 -7.60
C THR A 96 15.76 -2.64 -9.10
N LYS A 97 14.91 -1.98 -9.89
CA LYS A 97 15.02 -1.83 -11.35
C LYS A 97 14.67 -0.40 -11.75
N PRO A 98 15.25 0.14 -12.85
CA PRO A 98 14.98 1.52 -13.28
C PRO A 98 13.50 1.85 -13.48
N HIS A 99 12.72 0.95 -14.10
CA HIS A 99 11.30 1.19 -14.36
C HIS A 99 10.43 1.31 -13.10
N HIS A 100 10.91 0.87 -11.93
CA HIS A 100 10.20 1.14 -10.66
C HIS A 100 10.22 2.65 -10.33
N ILE A 101 11.32 3.33 -10.69
CA ILE A 101 11.44 4.79 -10.53
C ILE A 101 10.50 5.47 -11.50
N ASP A 102 10.47 5.04 -12.76
CA ASP A 102 9.57 5.59 -13.78
C ASP A 102 8.09 5.49 -13.34
N GLY A 103 7.67 4.33 -12.82
CA GLY A 103 6.32 4.14 -12.29
C GLY A 103 5.99 5.08 -11.13
N ALA A 104 6.93 5.26 -10.19
CA ALA A 104 6.73 6.18 -9.06
C ALA A 104 6.66 7.65 -9.48
N VAL A 105 7.46 8.06 -10.46
CA VAL A 105 7.41 9.43 -11.02
C VAL A 105 6.08 9.68 -11.71
N LYS A 106 5.62 8.74 -12.54
CA LYS A 106 4.35 8.90 -13.26
C LYS A 106 3.12 8.91 -12.34
N ALA A 107 3.19 8.24 -11.18
CA ALA A 107 2.11 8.25 -10.19
C ALA A 107 1.69 9.65 -9.74
N VAL A 108 2.63 10.61 -9.71
CA VAL A 108 2.37 12.02 -9.32
C VAL A 108 1.38 12.71 -10.28
N ALA A 109 1.35 12.28 -11.54
CA ALA A 109 0.45 12.83 -12.57
C ALA A 109 -0.95 12.20 -12.54
N VAL A 110 -1.11 11.02 -11.92
CA VAL A 110 -2.40 10.34 -11.85
C VAL A 110 -3.31 11.05 -10.86
N LYS A 111 -4.52 11.38 -11.31
CA LYS A 111 -5.59 11.93 -10.48
C LYS A 111 -6.68 10.87 -10.29
N LEU A 112 -6.95 10.57 -9.03
CA LEU A 112 -8.07 9.73 -8.62
C LEU A 112 -9.24 10.64 -8.26
N THR A 113 -10.44 10.28 -8.67
CA THR A 113 -11.67 10.95 -8.20
C THR A 113 -11.99 10.53 -6.77
N ASP A 114 -12.85 11.29 -6.09
CA ASP A 114 -13.30 10.95 -4.74
C ASP A 114 -13.96 9.56 -4.72
N GLU A 115 -14.74 9.22 -5.75
CA GLU A 115 -15.36 7.89 -5.89
C GLU A 115 -14.33 6.78 -6.07
N GLU A 116 -13.26 7.02 -6.84
CA GLU A 116 -12.18 6.05 -7.01
C GLU A 116 -11.37 5.86 -5.73
N ILE A 117 -11.16 6.92 -4.94
CA ILE A 117 -10.52 6.83 -3.62
C ILE A 117 -11.41 6.03 -2.67
N ILE A 118 -12.72 6.33 -2.61
CA ILE A 118 -13.68 5.58 -1.79
C ILE A 118 -13.72 4.11 -2.22
N TYR A 119 -13.70 3.85 -3.53
CA TYR A 119 -13.66 2.51 -4.09
C TYR A 119 -12.41 1.75 -3.64
N LEU A 120 -11.23 2.36 -3.63
CA LEU A 120 -10.02 1.69 -3.14
C LEU A 120 -10.06 1.41 -1.62
N GLU A 121 -10.80 2.21 -0.85
CA GLU A 121 -10.81 2.15 0.62
C GLU A 121 -11.92 1.30 1.23
N GLU A 122 -13.04 1.12 0.53
CA GLU A 122 -14.26 0.53 1.08
C GLU A 122 -14.07 -0.90 1.63
N LEU A 123 -13.16 -1.69 1.05
CA LEU A 123 -12.88 -3.06 1.51
C LEU A 123 -11.82 -3.14 2.60
N TYR A 124 -11.19 -2.01 2.97
CA TYR A 124 -10.12 -2.01 3.95
C TYR A 124 -10.60 -2.45 5.34
N LYS A 125 -9.89 -3.42 5.92
CA LYS A 125 -10.02 -3.83 7.31
C LYS A 125 -8.73 -3.56 8.09
N PRO A 126 -8.81 -3.05 9.33
CA PRO A 126 -7.63 -2.94 10.18
C PRO A 126 -6.97 -4.29 10.43
N HIS A 127 -5.67 -4.37 10.16
CA HIS A 127 -4.88 -5.57 10.36
C HIS A 127 -4.35 -5.65 11.81
N ARG A 128 -4.17 -6.88 12.30
CA ARG A 128 -3.50 -7.10 13.60
C ARG A 128 -2.03 -6.68 13.51
N LEU A 129 -1.45 -6.28 14.64
CA LEU A 129 -0.01 -6.05 14.71
C LEU A 129 0.74 -7.35 14.42
N VAL A 130 1.81 -7.24 13.63
CA VAL A 130 2.68 -8.35 13.20
C VAL A 130 4.14 -8.04 13.51
N GLY A 131 4.97 -9.09 13.60
CA GLY A 131 6.40 -8.98 13.91
C GLY A 131 6.67 -8.66 15.38
N VAL A 132 7.83 -8.03 15.66
CA VAL A 132 8.36 -7.77 17.02
C VAL A 132 7.35 -7.03 17.92
N MET A 133 6.47 -6.21 17.33
CA MET A 133 5.45 -5.47 18.08
C MET A 133 4.29 -6.35 18.57
N ALA A 134 4.10 -7.55 18.01
CA ALA A 134 3.08 -8.50 18.45
C ALA A 134 3.54 -9.35 19.65
N GLU A 135 4.86 -9.50 19.82
CA GLU A 135 5.50 -10.35 20.83
C GLU A 135 5.74 -9.61 22.16
N ASN A 136 5.87 -8.28 22.13
CA ASN A 136 6.02 -7.43 23.31
C ASN A 136 4.66 -7.11 23.97
N LYS A 137 4.00 -8.12 24.53
CA LYS A 137 2.80 -7.95 25.38
C LYS A 137 3.15 -7.78 26.85
#